data_AF-A0A963TAE8-F1
#
_entry.id   AF-A0A963TAE8-F1
#
_cell.length_a   1.000
_cell.length_b   1.000
_cell.length_c   1.000
_cell.angle_alpha   90.00
_cell.angle_beta   90.00
_cell.angle_gamma   90.00
#
_symmetry.space_group_name_H-M   'P 1'
#
loop_
_entity.id
_entity.type
_entity.pdbx_description
1 polymer ?
#
loop_
_entity_poly.entity_id
_entity_poly.type
_entity_poly.pdbx_seq_one_letter_code
_entity_poly.pdbx_strand_id
1 'polypeptide(L)'
;MHRSATLLALDSATGACSAAVRAGGALVAHRFQAMARGQAEALMPMAAEVLAEAGLTATDLDGVAVTRGPGAFTGLRIGLSAARGLALAAGVPCLGVTTFQALAEAVPDAELAAGGV
;
A
#
# COMPACT_ATOMS: atom_id res chain seq x y z
N MET A 1 -9.04 24.65 -6.44
CA MET A 1 -8.63 23.99 -5.18
C MET A 1 -8.50 22.51 -5.47
N HIS A 2 -7.29 21.95 -5.53
CA HIS A 2 -7.12 20.50 -5.60
C HIS A 2 -7.09 19.97 -4.17
N ARG A 3 -8.11 19.20 -3.78
CA ARG A 3 -8.09 18.48 -2.52
C ARG A 3 -7.02 17.39 -2.61
N SER A 4 -6.15 17.26 -1.62
CA SER A 4 -5.19 16.15 -1.55
C SER A 4 -5.94 14.82 -1.49
N ALA A 5 -5.61 13.90 -2.40
CA ALA A 5 -6.29 12.61 -2.51
C ALA A 5 -6.05 11.71 -1.27
N THR A 6 -7.10 11.01 -0.84
CA THR A 6 -7.06 9.94 0.17
C THR A 6 -6.77 8.61 -0.52
N LEU A 7 -5.66 7.97 -0.18
CA LEU A 7 -5.20 6.74 -0.84
C LEU A 7 -4.90 5.64 0.18
N LEU A 8 -5.40 4.43 -0.08
CA LEU A 8 -4.96 3.21 0.59
C LEU A 8 -3.88 2.54 -0.26
N ALA A 9 -2.74 2.19 0.32
CA ALA A 9 -1.64 1.47 -0.33
C ALA A 9 -1.45 0.09 0.28
N LEU A 10 -1.25 -0.93 -0.56
CA LEU A 10 -1.07 -2.33 -0.17
C LEU A 10 0.21 -2.91 -0.80
N ASP A 11 1.02 -3.62 -0.02
CA ASP A 11 2.14 -4.42 -0.54
C ASP A 11 2.15 -5.80 0.14
N SER A 12 2.28 -6.82 -0.69
CA SER A 12 2.61 -8.18 -0.27
C SER A 12 3.60 -8.84 -1.25
N ALA A 13 4.38 -8.02 -1.96
CA ALA A 13 5.21 -8.45 -3.07
C ALA A 13 6.51 -9.13 -2.62
N THR A 14 6.95 -8.90 -1.38
CA THR A 14 8.26 -9.34 -0.88
C THR A 14 8.15 -10.12 0.43
N GLY A 15 9.19 -10.11 1.28
CA GLY A 15 9.23 -10.80 2.56
C GLY A 15 8.38 -10.16 3.66
N ALA A 16 7.39 -9.33 3.30
CA ALA A 16 6.53 -8.61 4.22
C ALA A 16 5.11 -8.46 3.65
N CYS A 17 4.18 -8.14 4.54
CA CYS A 17 2.84 -7.66 4.23
C CYS A 17 2.67 -6.28 4.86
N SER A 18 2.09 -5.33 4.14
CA SER A 18 1.89 -3.99 4.64
C SER A 18 0.67 -3.30 4.04
N ALA A 19 0.11 -2.39 4.81
CA ALA A 19 -0.95 -1.48 4.41
C ALA A 19 -0.66 -0.08 4.97
N ALA A 20 -1.01 0.95 4.22
CA ALA A 20 -0.85 2.34 4.64
C ALA A 20 -1.96 3.21 4.07
N VAL A 21 -2.37 4.25 4.81
CA VAL A 21 -3.34 5.23 4.33
C VAL A 21 -2.76 6.63 4.39
N ARG A 22 -2.86 7.34 3.27
CA ARG A 22 -2.50 8.75 3.14
C ARG A 22 -3.78 9.56 3.01
N ALA A 23 -3.92 10.64 3.77
CA ALA A 23 -5.03 11.58 3.67
C ALA A 23 -4.53 13.01 3.94
N GLY A 24 -5.14 14.02 3.32
CA GLY A 24 -4.72 15.41 3.51
C GLY A 24 -3.29 15.73 3.08
N GLY A 25 -2.66 14.85 2.27
CA GLY A 25 -1.27 14.99 1.83
C GLY A 25 -0.24 14.38 2.78
N ALA A 26 -0.66 13.74 3.87
CA ALA A 26 0.23 13.12 4.85
C ALA A 26 -0.11 11.65 5.09
N LEU A 27 0.88 10.86 5.49
CA LEU A 27 0.67 9.50 5.98
C LEU A 27 -0.08 9.58 7.31
N VAL A 28 -1.22 8.89 7.43
CA VAL A 28 -2.06 8.93 8.64
C VAL A 28 -1.85 7.68 9.48
N ALA A 29 -1.85 6.50 8.86
CA ALA A 29 -1.62 5.23 9.55
C ALA A 29 -0.91 4.24 8.61
N HIS A 30 -0.11 3.36 9.19
CA HIS A 30 0.52 2.25 8.47
C HIS A 30 0.70 1.02 9.35
N ARG A 31 0.78 -0.14 8.71
CA ARG A 31 1.15 -1.42 9.31
C ARG A 31 2.15 -2.11 8.40
N PHE A 32 3.13 -2.76 9.02
CA PHE A 32 4.14 -3.54 8.35
C PHE A 32 4.41 -4.78 9.19
N GLN A 33 4.45 -5.94 8.53
CA GLN A 33 4.82 -7.18 9.17
C GLN A 33 5.76 -7.96 8.25
N ALA A 34 6.99 -8.20 8.70
CA ALA A 34 7.87 -9.15 8.05
C ALA A 34 7.27 -10.56 8.20
N MET A 35 7.05 -11.25 7.07
CA MET A 35 6.47 -12.59 7.06
C MET A 35 6.79 -13.35 5.78
N ALA A 36 7.11 -14.63 5.93
CA ALA A 36 7.38 -15.53 4.81
C ALA A 36 6.09 -16.12 4.19
N ARG A 37 5.01 -16.23 4.98
CA ARG A 37 3.72 -16.82 4.60
C ARG A 37 2.59 -16.21 5.41
N GLY A 38 1.35 -16.35 4.93
CA GLY A 38 0.14 -15.87 5.62
C GLY A 38 -0.34 -14.48 5.18
N GLN A 39 0.20 -13.97 4.06
CA GLN A 39 -0.15 -12.64 3.54
C GLN A 39 -1.63 -12.55 3.13
N ALA A 40 -2.25 -13.68 2.71
CA ALA A 40 -3.64 -13.71 2.27
C ALA A 40 -4.60 -13.44 3.44
N GLU A 41 -4.27 -13.96 4.62
CA GLU A 41 -5.03 -13.80 5.85
C GLU A 41 -4.76 -12.46 6.52
N ALA A 42 -3.54 -11.91 6.37
CA ALA A 42 -3.11 -10.70 7.05
C ALA A 42 -3.49 -9.39 6.33
N LEU A 43 -3.48 -9.36 4.99
CA LEU A 43 -3.53 -8.11 4.23
C LEU A 43 -4.82 -7.30 4.43
N MET A 44 -5.98 -7.96 4.34
CA MET A 44 -7.27 -7.27 4.47
C MET A 44 -7.55 -6.81 5.91
N PRO A 45 -7.24 -7.59 6.96
CA PRO A 45 -7.25 -7.08 8.33
C PRO A 45 -6.35 -5.85 8.53
N MET A 46 -5.11 -5.87 8.03
CA MET A 46 -4.22 -4.70 8.10
C MET A 46 -4.82 -3.47 7.41
N ALA A 47 -5.44 -3.66 6.23
CA ALA A 47 -6.12 -2.58 5.52
C ALA A 47 -7.29 -1.99 6.33
N ALA A 48 -8.09 -2.85 6.97
CA ALA A 48 -9.19 -2.41 7.83
C ALA A 48 -8.68 -1.66 9.07
N GLU A 49 -7.61 -2.14 9.70
CA GLU A 49 -6.98 -1.51 10.87
C GLU A 49 -6.44 -0.11 10.55
N VAL A 50 -5.72 0.06 9.43
CA VAL A 50 -5.18 1.39 9.08
C VAL A 50 -6.28 2.38 8.71
N LEU A 51 -7.37 1.92 8.08
CA LEU A 51 -8.53 2.77 7.81
C LEU A 51 -9.22 3.18 9.12
N ALA A 52 -9.44 2.22 10.03
CA ALA A 52 -10.07 2.48 11.32
C ALA A 52 -9.23 3.44 12.18
N GLU A 53 -7.91 3.28 12.23
CA GLU A 53 -7.01 4.20 12.95
C GLU A 53 -7.04 5.61 12.36
N ALA A 54 -7.20 5.72 11.03
CA ALA A 54 -7.36 7.01 10.35
C ALA A 54 -8.78 7.61 10.49
N GLY A 55 -9.73 6.90 11.13
CA GLY A 55 -11.14 7.31 11.18
C GLY A 55 -11.81 7.32 9.81
N LEU A 56 -11.32 6.51 8.88
CA LEU A 56 -11.78 6.42 7.50
C LEU A 56 -12.46 5.07 7.24
N THR A 57 -13.26 5.06 6.18
CA THR A 57 -13.87 3.88 5.62
C THR A 57 -13.46 3.72 4.15
N ALA A 58 -13.78 2.58 3.55
CA ALA A 58 -13.50 2.36 2.13
C ALA A 58 -14.16 3.39 1.20
N THR A 59 -15.28 4.01 1.62
CA THR A 59 -15.99 5.03 0.83
C THR A 59 -15.33 6.40 0.86
N ASP A 60 -14.38 6.62 1.78
CA ASP A 60 -13.64 7.88 1.88
C ASP A 60 -12.38 7.90 0.99
N LEU A 61 -12.08 6.79 0.33
CA LEU A 61 -10.93 6.64 -0.55
C LEU A 61 -11.18 7.34 -1.89
N ASP A 62 -10.13 7.97 -2.42
CA ASP A 62 -10.09 8.44 -3.81
C ASP A 62 -9.34 7.43 -4.72
N GLY A 63 -8.72 6.39 -4.13
CA GLY A 63 -8.00 5.35 -4.87
C GLY A 63 -7.32 4.31 -3.99
N VAL A 64 -6.99 3.17 -4.61
CA VAL A 64 -6.26 2.06 -3.96
C VAL A 64 -4.99 1.76 -4.75
N ALA A 65 -3.84 1.99 -4.13
CA ALA A 65 -2.53 1.66 -4.69
C ALA A 65 -2.08 0.25 -4.27
N VAL A 66 -1.39 -0.44 -5.17
CA VAL A 66 -0.81 -1.75 -4.89
C VAL A 66 0.48 -1.96 -5.66
N THR A 67 1.43 -2.68 -5.07
CA THR A 67 2.62 -3.10 -5.79
C THR A 67 2.31 -4.15 -6.85
N ARG A 68 2.80 -3.93 -8.08
CA ARG A 68 2.62 -4.80 -9.24
C ARG A 68 3.89 -5.57 -9.62
N GLY A 69 4.90 -5.55 -8.75
CA GLY A 69 6.15 -6.29 -8.90
C GLY A 69 7.30 -5.48 -9.50
N PRO A 70 8.46 -6.11 -9.70
CA PRO A 70 8.72 -7.55 -9.51
C PRO A 70 8.66 -8.00 -8.04
N GLY A 71 8.39 -9.28 -7.79
CA GLY A 71 8.21 -9.83 -6.45
C GLY A 71 7.77 -11.29 -6.46
N ALA A 72 7.48 -11.85 -5.29
CA ALA A 72 6.98 -13.21 -5.13
C ALA A 72 5.63 -13.37 -5.83
N PHE A 73 5.52 -14.38 -6.71
CA PHE A 73 4.34 -14.60 -7.55
C PHE A 73 3.03 -14.71 -6.74
N THR A 74 3.05 -15.49 -5.67
CA THR A 74 1.89 -15.65 -4.78
C THR A 74 1.54 -14.34 -4.08
N GLY A 75 2.53 -13.66 -3.53
CA GLY A 75 2.37 -12.38 -2.85
C GLY A 75 1.75 -11.32 -3.75
N LEU A 76 2.29 -11.14 -4.95
CA LEU A 76 1.75 -10.22 -5.96
C LEU A 76 0.28 -10.49 -6.28
N ARG A 77 -0.11 -11.76 -6.43
CA ARG A 77 -1.50 -12.11 -6.71
C ARG A 77 -2.42 -11.84 -5.53
N ILE A 78 -1.96 -12.06 -4.30
CA ILE A 78 -2.71 -11.69 -3.09
C ILE A 78 -2.97 -10.19 -3.08
N GLY A 79 -1.91 -9.37 -3.19
CA GLY A 79 -2.01 -7.92 -3.18
C GLY A 79 -2.90 -7.38 -4.30
N LEU A 80 -2.63 -7.77 -5.55
CA LEU A 80 -3.38 -7.31 -6.72
C LEU A 80 -4.86 -7.69 -6.67
N SER A 81 -5.19 -8.88 -6.18
CA SER A 81 -6.59 -9.34 -6.08
C SER A 81 -7.33 -8.56 -5.00
N ALA A 82 -6.72 -8.38 -3.83
CA ALA A 82 -7.29 -7.60 -2.73
C ALA A 82 -7.51 -6.14 -3.14
N ALA A 83 -6.49 -5.49 -3.71
CA ALA A 83 -6.57 -4.10 -4.15
C ALA A 83 -7.65 -3.88 -5.21
N ARG A 84 -7.72 -4.76 -6.22
CA ARG A 84 -8.75 -4.67 -7.27
C ARG A 84 -10.15 -4.90 -6.72
N GLY A 85 -10.33 -5.88 -5.83
CA GLY A 85 -11.61 -6.16 -5.19
C GLY A 85 -12.10 -4.97 -4.37
N LEU A 86 -11.22 -4.39 -3.55
CA LEU A 86 -11.55 -3.21 -2.73
C LEU A 86 -11.83 -1.98 -3.59
N ALA A 87 -10.99 -1.70 -4.58
CA ALA A 87 -11.17 -0.57 -5.49
C ALA A 87 -12.50 -0.66 -6.27
N LEU A 88 -12.83 -1.86 -6.75
CA LEU A 88 -14.10 -2.13 -7.42
C LEU A 88 -15.29 -1.89 -6.47
N ALA A 89 -15.23 -2.41 -5.24
CA ALA A 89 -16.29 -2.25 -4.25
C ALA A 89 -16.49 -0.78 -3.82
N ALA A 90 -15.40 -0.01 -3.72
CA ALA A 90 -15.43 1.41 -3.37
C ALA A 90 -15.74 2.33 -4.58
N GLY A 91 -15.71 1.82 -5.81
CA GLY A 91 -15.94 2.62 -7.02
C GLY A 91 -14.79 3.58 -7.36
N VAL A 92 -13.56 3.23 -7.00
CA VAL A 92 -12.36 4.08 -7.12
C VAL A 92 -11.29 3.43 -8.01
N PRO A 93 -10.35 4.20 -8.58
CA PRO A 93 -9.27 3.63 -9.38
C PRO A 93 -8.33 2.73 -8.55
N CYS A 94 -7.84 1.66 -9.17
CA CYS A 94 -6.74 0.84 -8.66
C CYS A 94 -5.43 1.23 -9.36
N LEU A 95 -4.44 1.68 -8.59
CA LEU A 95 -3.17 2.21 -9.04
C LEU A 95 -2.06 1.19 -8.84
N GLY A 96 -1.27 0.92 -9.88
CA GLY A 96 -0.12 0.01 -9.80
C GLY A 96 1.19 0.75 -9.61
N VAL A 97 1.95 0.38 -8.59
CA VAL A 97 3.32 0.87 -8.35
C VAL A 97 4.30 -0.27 -8.54
N THR A 98 5.44 -0.08 -9.20
CA THR A 98 6.45 -1.14 -9.27
C THR A 98 7.18 -1.26 -7.93
N THR A 99 7.59 -2.47 -7.56
CA THR A 99 8.31 -2.69 -6.29
C THR A 99 9.61 -1.88 -6.23
N PHE A 100 10.30 -1.69 -7.35
CA PHE A 100 11.48 -0.82 -7.39
C PHE A 100 11.16 0.66 -7.20
N GLN A 101 10.04 1.16 -7.73
CA GLN A 101 9.60 2.53 -7.43
C GLN A 101 9.32 2.70 -5.95
N ALA A 102 8.62 1.74 -5.34
CA ALA A 102 8.33 1.77 -3.90
C ALA A 102 9.62 1.74 -3.05
N LEU A 103 10.60 0.92 -3.45
CA LEU A 103 11.90 0.86 -2.77
C LEU A 103 12.72 2.14 -2.95
N ALA A 104 12.73 2.73 -4.14
CA ALA A 104 13.45 3.98 -4.39
C ALA A 104 12.94 5.14 -3.51
N GLU A 105 11.62 5.24 -3.35
CA GLU A 105 10.99 6.25 -2.48
C GLU A 105 11.15 5.96 -0.98
N ALA A 106 11.47 4.71 -0.61
CA ALA A 106 11.71 4.34 0.78
C ALA A 106 13.12 4.69 1.28
N VAL A 107 14.05 5.03 0.37
CA VAL A 107 15.40 5.44 0.74
C VAL A 107 15.37 6.89 1.23
N PRO A 108 15.86 7.19 2.45
CA PRO A 108 15.94 8.56 2.93
C PRO A 108 16.83 9.44 2.03
N ASP A 109 16.45 10.71 1.84
CA ASP A 109 17.23 11.67 1.04
C ASP A 109 18.70 11.78 1.50
N ALA A 110 18.95 11.58 2.80
CA ALA A 110 20.29 11.57 3.38
C ALA A 110 21.16 10.42 2.84
N GLU A 111 20.59 9.24 2.59
CA GLU A 111 21.30 8.09 2.03
C GLU A 111 21.52 8.23 0.52
N LEU A 112 20.59 8.88 -0.20
CA LEU A 112 20.77 9.23 -1.61
C LEU A 112 21.87 10.28 -1.81
N ALA A 113 21.97 11.27 -0.93
CA ALA A 113 22.99 12.32 -0.97
C ALA A 113 24.40 11.83 -0.60
N ALA A 114 24.50 10.72 0.14
CA ALA A 114 25.78 10.14 0.56
C ALA A 114 26.52 9.41 -0.59
N GLY A 115 26.00 9.42 -1.82
CA GLY A 115 26.66 8.84 -2.98
C GLY A 115 26.76 7.33 -2.88
N GLY A 116 25.61 6.65 -2.76
CA GLY A 116 25.53 5.20 -2.68
C GLY A 116 26.27 4.51 -3.83
N VAL A 117 27.48 4.03 -3.51
CA VAL A 117 28.44 3.20 -4.28
C VAL A 117 28.84 3.70 -5.67
#